data_AF-A0A966XXE2-F1
#
_entry.id   AF-A0A966XXE2-F1
#
_cell.length_a   1.000
_cell.length_b   1.000
_cell.length_c   1.000
_cell.angle_alpha   90.00
_cell.angle_beta   90.00
_cell.angle_gamma   90.00
#
_symmetry.space_group_name_H-M   'P 1'
#
loop_
_entity.id
_entity.type
_entity.pdbx_description
1 polymer ?
#
loop_
_entity_poly.entity_id
_entity_poly.type
_entity_poly.pdbx_seq_one_letter_code
_entity_poly.pdbx_strand_id
1 'polypeptide(L)' 'MTLIHVPYKASAQALQDTIAGQLNTTFAISGLVVPAVKAGKVKALAVVRGQRFKALPDVPTVGEVV' A
#
# COMPACT_ATOMS: atom_id res chain seq x y z
N MET A 1 14.33 3.22 13.20
CA MET A 1 12.88 3.43 12.98
C MET A 1 12.18 2.11 13.25
N THR A 2 11.23 2.08 14.19
CA THR A 2 10.53 0.84 14.58
C THR A 2 9.15 0.83 13.95
N LEU A 3 8.82 -0.24 13.22
CA LEU A 3 7.47 -0.47 12.70
C LEU A 3 6.75 -1.43 13.64
N ILE A 4 5.55 -1.05 14.08
CA ILE A 4 4.69 -1.91 14.90
C ILE A 4 3.55 -2.38 14.01
N HIS A 5 3.35 -3.70 13.94
CA HIS A 5 2.21 -4.26 13.21
C HIS A 5 0.91 -4.00 13.99
N VAL A 6 -0.05 -3.35 13.34
CA VAL A 6 -1.42 -3.20 13.85
C VAL A 6 -2.31 -4.17 13.08
N PRO A 7 -2.87 -5.20 13.73
CA PRO A 7 -3.70 -6.19 13.05
C PRO A 7 -5.10 -5.65 12.77
N TYR A 8 -5.60 -5.89 11.56
CA TYR A 8 -6.96 -5.55 11.14
C TYR A 8 -7.69 -6.79 10.65
N LYS A 9 -9.02 -6.81 10.85
CA LYS A 9 -9.87 -7.91 10.37
C LYS A 9 -9.97 -7.96 8.84
N ALA A 10 -9.80 -6.81 8.17
CA ALA A 10 -9.88 -6.70 6.71
C ALA A 10 -8.97 -5.59 6.18
N SER A 11 -8.37 -5.79 5.00
CA SER A 11 -7.49 -4.79 4.37
C SER A 11 -8.19 -3.46 4.04
N ALA A 12 -9.50 -3.48 3.80
CA ALA A 12 -10.27 -2.26 3.55
C ALA A 12 -10.24 -1.32 4.75
N GLN A 13 -10.36 -1.87 5.97
CA GLN A 13 -10.32 -1.07 7.20
C GLN A 13 -8.95 -0.44 7.40
N ALA A 14 -7.86 -1.20 7.22
CA ALA A 14 -6.50 -0.67 7.32
C ALA A 14 -6.19 0.41 6.27
N LEU A 15 -6.72 0.26 5.04
CA LEU A 15 -6.55 1.28 3.99
C LEU A 15 -7.29 2.58 4.33
N GLN A 16 -8.52 2.50 4.85
CA GLN A 16 -9.27 3.69 5.27
C GLN A 16 -8.55 4.43 6.41
N ASP A 17 -8.04 3.70 7.40
CA ASP A 17 -7.30 4.29 8.52
C ASP A 17 -5.97 4.93 8.06
N THR A 18 -5.34 4.39 7.01
CA THR A 18 -4.18 5.02 6.37
C THR A 18 -4.57 6.31 5.63
N ILE A 19 -5.68 6.30 4.88
CA ILE A 19 -6.22 7.50 4.21
C ILE A 19 -6.56 8.59 5.24
N ALA A 20 -7.10 8.20 6.39
CA ALA A 20 -7.43 9.09 7.49
C ALA A 20 -6.21 9.53 8.34
N GLY A 21 -5.01 9.03 8.03
CA GLY A 21 -3.77 9.38 8.72
C GLY A 21 -3.57 8.72 10.09
N GLN A 22 -4.40 7.74 10.47
CA GLN A 22 -4.24 6.97 11.71
C GLN A 22 -3.08 5.98 11.63
N LEU A 23 -2.78 5.48 10.43
CA LEU A 23 -1.62 4.65 10.14
C LEU A 23 -0.66 5.39 9.22
N ASN A 24 0.64 5.30 9.49
CA ASN A 24 1.67 5.87 8.61
C ASN A 24 1.80 5.09 7.29
N THR A 25 1.56 3.77 7.31
CA THR A 25 1.71 2.87 6.16
C THR A 25 0.85 1.62 6.40
N THR A 26 0.41 0.99 5.32
CA THR A 26 -0.31 -0.28 5.36
C THR A 26 0.07 -1.19 4.20
N PHE A 27 -0.18 -2.49 4.37
CA PHE A 27 -0.25 -3.45 3.27
C PHE A 27 -1.72 -3.74 2.98
N ALA A 28 -2.12 -3.53 1.73
CA ALA A 28 -3.48 -3.81 1.29
C ALA A 28 -3.49 -4.43 -0.11
N ILE A 29 -4.57 -5.16 -0.41
CA ILE A 29 -4.74 -5.85 -1.69
C ILE A 29 -4.85 -4.87 -2.86
N SER A 30 -4.28 -5.25 -4.00
CA SER A 30 -4.15 -4.36 -5.17
C SER A 30 -5.48 -3.81 -5.68
N GLY A 31 -6.58 -4.58 -5.59
CA GLY A 31 -7.91 -4.14 -6.01
C GLY A 31 -8.43 -2.92 -5.25
N LEU A 32 -8.03 -2.76 -3.98
CA LEU A 32 -8.38 -1.61 -3.15
C LEU A 32 -7.36 -0.46 -3.30
N VAL A 33 -6.08 -0.80 -3.38
CA VAL A 33 -4.99 0.19 -3.39
C VAL A 33 -4.91 0.96 -4.70
N VAL A 34 -5.03 0.28 -5.86
CA VAL A 34 -4.90 0.93 -7.18
C VAL A 34 -5.84 2.13 -7.35
N PRO A 35 -7.15 2.04 -7.09
CA PRO A 35 -8.03 3.20 -7.20
C PRO A 35 -7.69 4.30 -6.18
N ALA A 36 -7.29 3.95 -4.95
CA ALA A 36 -6.90 4.94 -3.93
C ALA A 36 -5.62 5.70 -4.31
N VAL A 37 -4.64 5.03 -4.92
CA VAL A 37 -3.40 5.63 -5.43
C VAL A 37 -3.70 6.54 -6.62
N LYS A 38 -4.48 6.06 -7.59
CA LYS A 38 -4.87 6.86 -8.76
C LYS A 38 -5.70 8.10 -8.38
N ALA A 39 -6.46 8.02 -7.30
CA ALA A 39 -7.21 9.15 -6.73
C ALA A 39 -6.34 10.08 -5.85
N GLY A 40 -5.03 9.82 -5.70
CA GLY A 40 -4.12 10.64 -4.91
C GLY A 40 -4.33 10.57 -3.39
N LYS A 41 -5.14 9.63 -2.90
CA LYS A 41 -5.47 9.50 -1.46
C LYS A 41 -4.35 8.87 -0.65
N VAL A 42 -3.53 8.05 -1.28
CA VAL A 42 -2.35 7.41 -0.69
C VAL A 42 -1.24 7.35 -1.73
N LYS A 43 0.01 7.27 -1.27
CA LYS A 43 1.18 7.02 -2.11
C LYS A 43 1.55 5.54 -2.06
N ALA A 44 1.64 4.89 -3.21
CA ALA A 44 2.22 3.55 -3.30
C ALA A 44 3.75 3.63 -3.15
N LEU A 45 4.30 2.92 -2.17
CA LEU A 45 5.74 2.88 -1.93
C LEU A 45 6.42 1.74 -2.68
N ALA A 46 5.84 0.55 -2.65
CA ALA A 46 6.31 -0.63 -3.37
C ALA A 46 5.17 -1.63 -3.60
N VAL A 47 5.36 -2.56 -4.55
CA VAL A 47 4.49 -3.73 -4.74
C VAL A 47 5.16 -5.01 -4.25
N VAL A 48 4.41 -5.84 -3.52
CA VAL A 48 4.86 -7.17 -3.06
C VAL A 48 4.57 -8.20 -4.15
N ARG A 49 5.32 -8.12 -5.25
CA ARG A 49 5.27 -9.03 -6.41
C ARG A 49 6.69 -9.27 -6.91
N GLY A 50 6.91 -10.36 -7.64
CA GLY A 50 8.21 -10.65 -8.28
C GLY A 50 8.55 -9.73 -9.47
N GLN A 51 7.61 -8.90 -9.92
CA GLN A 51 7.80 -7.94 -11.01
C GLN A 51 6.89 -6.73 -10.81
N ARG A 52 7.22 -5.60 -11.46
CA ARG A 52 6.41 -4.38 -11.42
C ARG A 52 4.97 -4.65 -11.84
N PHE A 53 4.05 -3.97 -11.17
CA PHE A 53 2.63 -4.19 -11.40
C PHE A 53 2.13 -3.32 -12.54
N LYS A 54 1.59 -3.91 -13.60
CA LYS A 54 1.11 -3.19 -14.80
C LYS A 54 0.17 -2.01 -14.50
N ALA A 55 -0.64 -2.10 -13.45
CA ALA A 55 -1.56 -1.03 -13.08
C ALA A 55 -0.88 0.18 -12.40
N LEU A 56 0.35 0.01 -11.93
CA LEU A 56 1.21 0.99 -11.25
C LEU A 56 2.67 0.80 -11.74
N PRO A 57 2.96 1.04 -13.02
CA PRO A 57 4.25 0.69 -13.63
C PRO A 57 5.44 1.46 -13.02
N ASP A 58 5.18 2.65 -12.50
CA ASP A 58 6.21 3.51 -11.90
C ASP A 58 6.57 3.08 -10.47
N VAL A 59 5.72 2.27 -9.82
CA VAL A 59 5.93 1.79 -8.46
C VAL A 59 6.90 0.60 -8.48
N PRO A 60 8.01 0.65 -7.74
CA PRO A 60 8.97 -0.43 -7.73
C PRO A 60 8.42 -1.67 -7.01
N THR A 61 9.04 -2.83 -7.26
CA THR A 61 8.83 -3.98 -6.38
C THR A 61 9.57 -3.81 -5.07
N VAL A 62 9.18 -4.54 -4.02
CA VAL A 62 9.97 -4.58 -2.78
C VAL A 62 11.41 -5.01 -3.05
N GLY A 63 11.64 -5.96 -3.96
CA GLY A 63 12.98 -6.44 -4.32
C GLY A 63 13.84 -5.43 -5.11
N GLU A 64 13.26 -4.34 -5.62
CA GLU A 64 14.01 -3.27 -6.29
C GLU A 64 14.44 -2.15 -5.32
N VAL A 65 13.98 -2.19 -4.05
CA VAL A 65 14.22 -1.14 -3.05
C VAL A 65 14.95 -1.64 -1.79
N VAL A 66 15.33 -2.92 -1.74
CA VAL A 66 16.08 -3.54 -0.64
C VAL A 66 17.42 -4.09 -1.11
#